data_AF-A0A351E8X1-F1
#
_entry.id   AF-A0A351E8X1-F1
#
_cell.length_a   1.000
_cell.length_b   1.000
_cell.length_c   1.000
_cell.angle_alpha   90.00
_cell.angle_beta   90.00
_cell.angle_gamma   90.00
#
_symmetry.space_group_name_H-M   'P 1'
#
loop_
_entity.id
_entity.type
_entity.pdbx_description
1 polymer ?
#
loop_
_entity_poly.entity_id
_entity_poly.type
_entity_poly.pdbx_seq_one_letter_code
_entity_poly.pdbx_strand_id
1 'polypeptide(L)'
;MEIEPFERKERKHFMTHSIEMTTQIPFRIIDVARNKYLYKGKFTEKGTNSTMLGGIGSKDAALQAMNQANKKIQAVMAERMPQ
;
A
#
# COMPACT_ATOMS: atom_id res chain seq x y z
N MET A 1 -11.13 -2.57 -6.72
CA MET A 1 -10.10 -2.62 -5.67
C MET A 1 -10.55 -1.68 -4.58
N GLU A 2 -10.65 -2.17 -3.36
CA GLU A 2 -11.00 -1.35 -2.20
C GLU A 2 -9.71 -1.10 -1.42
N ILE A 3 -9.53 0.12 -0.92
CA ILE A 3 -8.38 0.52 -0.12
C ILE A 3 -8.96 0.95 1.22
N GLU A 4 -8.53 0.30 2.31
CA GLU A 4 -8.94 0.73 3.65
C GLU A 4 -8.40 2.15 3.91
N PRO A 5 -9.11 2.99 4.68
CA PRO A 5 -8.66 4.33 5.01
C PRO A 5 -7.22 4.34 5.52
N PHE A 6 -6.44 5.34 5.09
CA PHE A 6 -5.07 5.47 5.56
C PHE A 6 -5.04 5.91 7.01
N GLU A 7 -4.31 5.15 7.83
CA GLU A 7 -3.95 5.54 9.18
C GLU A 7 -2.70 6.42 9.13
N ARG A 8 -2.83 7.63 9.67
CA ARG A 8 -1.74 8.61 9.72
C ARG A 8 -1.12 8.63 11.10
N LYS A 9 0.21 8.49 11.16
CA LYS A 9 0.99 8.64 12.39
C LYS A 9 2.07 9.70 12.19
N GLU A 10 2.05 10.73 13.01
CA GLU A 10 3.11 11.74 13.04
C GLU A 10 4.20 11.34 14.05
N ARG A 11 5.46 11.57 13.69
CA ARG A 11 6.59 11.51 14.62
C ARG A 11 7.36 12.81 14.53
N LYS A 12 7.63 13.42 15.69
CA LYS A 12 8.43 14.65 15.80
C LYS A 12 9.71 14.31 16.55
N HIS A 13 10.86 14.64 16.01
CA HIS A 13 12.14 14.43 16.69
C HIS A 13 13.06 15.63 16.47
N PHE A 14 13.31 16.41 17.53
CA PHE A 14 14.22 17.58 17.68
C PHE A 14 14.31 18.62 16.53
N MET A 15 14.43 18.23 15.25
CA MET A 15 14.40 19.07 14.04
C MET A 15 13.72 18.40 12.82
N THR A 16 13.23 17.17 12.95
CA THR A 16 12.58 16.40 11.87
C THR A 16 11.10 16.15 12.17
N HIS A 17 10.29 16.29 11.11
CA HIS A 17 8.90 15.85 11.10
C HIS A 17 8.77 14.68 10.14
N SER A 18 8.33 13.53 10.66
CA SER A 18 8.05 12.35 9.85
C SER A 18 6.56 12.03 9.87
N ILE A 19 6.00 11.81 8.68
CA ILE A 19 4.63 11.31 8.49
C ILE A 19 4.72 9.87 8.03
N GLU A 20 4.10 8.98 8.79
CA GLU A 20 3.90 7.59 8.45
C GLU A 20 2.44 7.39 8.05
N MET A 21 2.22 6.80 6.88
CA MET A 21 0.89 6.45 6.35
C MET A 21 0.85 4.94 6.20
N THR A 22 -0.11 4.30 6.87
CA THR A 22 -0.34 2.86 6.77
C THR A 22 -1.72 2.62 6.18
N THR A 23 -1.84 1.69 5.23
CA THR A 23 -3.13 1.27 4.67
C THR A 23 -3.15 -0.23 4.47
N GLN A 24 -4.35 -0.78 4.38
CA GLN A 24 -4.58 -2.17 4.08
C GLN A 24 -5.39 -2.28 2.78
N ILE A 25 -4.89 -3.07 1.84
CA ILE A 25 -5.44 -3.19 0.50
C ILE A 25 -5.84 -4.65 0.28
N PRO A 26 -7.13 -4.99 0.46
CA PRO A 26 -7.62 -6.32 0.10
C PRO A 26 -7.49 -6.54 -1.41
N PHE A 27 -6.90 -7.68 -1.79
CA PHE A 27 -6.71 -8.06 -3.18
C PHE A 27 -7.15 -9.50 -3.43
N ARG A 28 -7.88 -9.71 -4.52
CA ARG A 28 -8.46 -11.01 -4.88
C ARG A 28 -8.36 -11.20 -6.39
N ILE A 29 -8.00 -12.40 -6.81
CA ILE A 29 -8.04 -12.84 -8.21
C ILE A 29 -9.07 -13.97 -8.27
N ILE A 30 -10.05 -13.83 -9.16
CA ILE A 30 -11.15 -14.76 -9.33
C ILE A 30 -11.14 -15.27 -10.76
N ASP A 31 -11.07 -16.58 -10.94
CA ASP A 31 -11.42 -17.25 -12.19
C ASP A 31 -12.94 -17.25 -12.31
N VAL A 32 -13.47 -16.37 -13.14
CA VAL A 32 -14.92 -16.16 -13.33
C VAL A 32 -15.56 -17.39 -13.99
N ALA A 33 -14.85 -18.07 -14.90
CA ALA A 33 -15.37 -19.22 -15.61
C ALA A 33 -15.56 -20.43 -14.68
N ARG A 34 -14.65 -20.62 -13.72
CA ARG A 34 -14.69 -21.71 -12.74
C ARG A 34 -15.24 -21.30 -11.37
N ASN A 35 -15.64 -20.04 -11.21
CA ASN A 35 -16.06 -19.43 -9.95
C ASN A 35 -15.11 -19.73 -8.78
N LYS A 36 -13.80 -19.68 -9.03
CA LYS A 36 -12.76 -20.08 -8.06
C LYS A 36 -11.80 -18.92 -7.77
N TYR A 37 -11.38 -18.79 -6.51
CA TYR A 37 -10.30 -17.87 -6.16
C TYR A 37 -8.94 -18.44 -6.60
N LEU A 38 -8.23 -17.70 -7.46
CA LEU A 38 -6.82 -17.93 -7.75
C LEU A 38 -5.94 -17.28 -6.66
N TYR A 39 -6.43 -16.19 -6.06
CA TYR A 39 -5.79 -15.53 -4.94
C TYR A 39 -6.83 -14.79 -4.09
N LYS A 40 -6.65 -14.79 -2.77
CA LYS A 40 -7.41 -13.96 -1.83
C LYS A 40 -6.49 -13.58 -0.69
N GLY A 41 -6.14 -12.30 -0.59
CA GLY A 41 -5.22 -11.80 0.42
C GLY A 41 -5.45 -10.33 0.75
N LYS A 42 -4.61 -9.80 1.62
CA LYS A 42 -4.57 -8.40 2.00
C LYS A 42 -3.13 -7.93 2.09
N PHE A 43 -2.84 -6.77 1.54
CA PHE A 43 -1.53 -6.14 1.62
C PHE A 43 -1.58 -5.02 2.66
N THR A 44 -0.75 -5.10 3.69
CA THR A 44 -0.56 -4.00 4.63
C THR A 44 0.69 -3.24 4.23
N GLU A 45 0.52 -2.03 3.73
CA GLU A 45 1.62 -1.22 3.22
C GLU A 45 1.82 0.04 4.04
N LYS A 46 3.09 0.40 4.17
CA LYS A 46 3.53 1.55 4.95
C LYS A 46 4.40 2.45 4.08
N GLY A 47 4.04 3.71 4.02
CA GLY A 47 4.86 4.76 3.43
C GLY A 47 5.29 5.75 4.49
N THR A 48 6.50 6.27 4.35
CA THR A 48 7.11 7.18 5.30
C THR A 48 7.75 8.31 4.56
N ASN A 49 7.41 9.54 4.93
CA ASN A 49 8.13 10.72 4.47
C ASN A 49 8.69 11.47 5.69
N SER A 50 9.98 11.79 5.66
CA SER A 50 10.66 12.52 6.72
C SER A 50 11.34 13.72 6.11
N THR A 51 10.95 14.92 6.56
CA THR A 51 11.56 16.16 6.08
C THR A 51 12.06 17.03 7.22
N MET A 52 13.26 17.57 7.01
CA MET A 52 13.81 18.67 7.79
C MET A 52 13.11 19.94 7.33
N LEU A 53 12.39 20.60 8.25
CA LEU A 53 11.79 21.93 8.09
C LEU A 53 11.03 22.14 6.76
N GLY A 54 9.83 21.57 6.70
CA GLY A 54 8.78 22.01 5.78
C GLY A 54 8.96 21.51 4.35
N GLY A 55 8.57 20.26 4.09
CA GLY A 55 8.47 19.77 2.74
C GLY A 55 7.75 18.43 2.64
N ILE A 56 6.56 18.44 2.05
CA ILE A 56 5.79 17.32 1.51
C ILE A 56 5.12 16.33 2.49
N GLY A 57 3.80 16.26 2.34
CA GLY A 57 2.84 15.76 3.32
C GLY A 57 2.39 14.31 3.12
N SER A 58 1.30 13.98 3.82
CA SER A 58 0.65 12.66 3.84
C SER A 58 0.40 12.04 2.46
N LYS A 59 0.26 12.85 1.40
CA LYS A 59 0.09 12.39 0.03
C LYS A 59 1.27 11.55 -0.48
N ASP A 60 2.51 11.97 -0.23
CA ASP A 60 3.69 11.24 -0.74
C ASP A 60 3.90 9.93 0.00
N ALA A 61 3.70 9.94 1.32
CA ALA A 61 3.71 8.72 2.11
C ALA A 61 2.59 7.76 1.65
N ALA A 62 1.41 8.26 1.34
CA ALA A 62 0.34 7.44 0.76
C ALA A 62 0.71 6.88 -0.62
N LEU A 63 1.28 7.69 -1.52
CA LEU A 63 1.74 7.24 -2.84
C LEU A 63 2.83 6.17 -2.73
N GLN A 64 3.76 6.31 -1.78
CA GLN A 64 4.80 5.32 -1.54
C GLN A 64 4.20 3.98 -1.08
N ALA A 65 3.20 4.00 -0.19
CA ALA A 65 2.49 2.79 0.24
C ALA A 65 1.74 2.14 -0.95
N MET A 66 1.07 2.95 -1.77
CA MET A 66 0.37 2.46 -2.97
C MET A 66 1.32 1.85 -4.00
N ASN A 67 2.48 2.47 -4.23
CA ASN A 67 3.48 1.93 -5.16
C ASN A 67 4.04 0.58 -4.68
N GLN A 68 4.23 0.41 -3.37
CA GLN A 68 4.64 -0.88 -2.79
C GLN A 68 3.56 -1.94 -2.99
N ALA A 69 2.29 -1.59 -2.75
CA ALA A 69 1.16 -2.49 -2.99
C ALA A 69 1.10 -2.92 -4.46
N ASN A 70 1.22 -1.98 -5.40
CA ASN A 70 1.17 -2.27 -6.83
C ASN A 70 2.28 -3.24 -7.26
N LYS A 71 3.50 -3.10 -6.73
CA LYS A 71 4.59 -4.06 -7.00
C LYS A 71 4.26 -5.47 -6.51
N LYS A 72 3.70 -5.60 -5.30
CA LYS A 72 3.28 -6.89 -4.73
C LYS A 72 2.13 -7.51 -5.52
N ILE A 73 1.17 -6.70 -5.95
CA ILE A 73 0.06 -7.12 -6.80
C ILE A 73 0.58 -7.64 -8.15
N GLN A 74 1.50 -6.93 -8.80
CA GLN A 74 2.10 -7.39 -10.06
C GLN A 74 2.83 -8.73 -9.90
N ALA A 75 3.58 -8.90 -8.80
CA ALA A 75 4.25 -10.17 -8.50
C ALA A 75 3.24 -11.32 -8.31
N VAL A 76 2.15 -11.09 -7.55
CA VAL A 76 1.08 -12.08 -7.37
C VAL A 76 0.37 -12.39 -8.69
N MET A 77 0.13 -11.39 -9.53
CA MET A 77 -0.48 -11.62 -10.85
C MET A 77 0.42 -12.48 -11.73
N ALA A 78 1.73 -12.18 -11.78
CA ALA A 78 2.69 -12.96 -12.56
C ALA A 78 2.81 -14.41 -12.05
N GLU A 79 2.68 -14.64 -10.74
CA GLU A 79 2.76 -15.98 -10.15
C GLU A 79 1.45 -16.79 -10.30
N ARG A 80 0.29 -16.13 -10.19
CA ARG A 80 -1.02 -16.80 -10.02
C ARG A 80 -1.86 -16.83 -11.29
N MET A 81 -1.55 -16.01 -12.29
CA MET A 81 -2.26 -16.08 -13.56
C MET A 81 -1.74 -17.25 -14.41
N PRO A 82 -2.64 -18.09 -14.95
CA PRO A 82 -2.26 -19.09 -15.94
C PRO A 82 -1.72 -18.39 -17.20
N GLN A 83 -0.71 -18.99 -17.83
CA GLN A 83 -0.17 -18.52 -19.12
C GLN A 83 -1.12 -18.80 -20.27
#